data_AF-A0A7L4QEB1-F1
#
_entry.id   AF-A0A7L4QEB1-F1
#
_cell.length_a   1.000
_cell.length_b   1.000
_cell.length_c   1.000
_cell.angle_alpha   90.00
_cell.angle_beta   90.00
_cell.angle_gamma   90.00
#
_symmetry.space_group_name_H-M   'P 1'
#
loop_
_entity.id
_entity.type
_entity.pdbx_description
1 polymer ?
#
loop_
_entity_poly.entity_id
_entity_poly.type
_entity_poly.pdbx_seq_one_letter_code
_entity_poly.pdbx_strand_id
1 'polypeptide(L)'
;MKKIIAIIISVLFVVSVFGVASTMAQIPCPCDTEYYKISRDSVHVGETFTISLTKIALLDCPNIKIQGKSIEEVDAEIIANGGFPYRIGPVDMIGVKYYDSEGNLIYSGLVLGDCGQGFPCWSELYPGADWNKVEWITWTFRAVTPGTLDVTNNVPCLDVEKVT
;
A
#
# COMPACT_ATOMS: atom_id res chain seq x y z
N MET A 1 17.11 -6.03 -63.25
CA MET A 1 16.97 -6.94 -62.09
C MET A 1 16.36 -6.14 -60.93
N LYS A 2 15.03 -6.17 -60.76
CA LYS A 2 14.27 -5.34 -59.79
C LYS A 2 13.46 -6.18 -58.79
N LYS A 3 13.80 -7.46 -58.60
CA LYS A 3 12.94 -8.44 -57.90
C LYS A 3 13.41 -8.84 -56.49
N ILE A 4 14.53 -8.31 -56.00
CA ILE A 4 15.12 -8.73 -54.72
C ILE A 4 14.69 -7.85 -53.53
N ILE A 5 14.33 -6.57 -53.76
CA ILE A 5 14.04 -5.63 -52.67
C ILE A 5 12.69 -5.92 -51.98
N ALA A 6 11.75 -6.56 -52.68
CA ALA A 6 10.42 -6.85 -52.15
C ALA A 6 10.39 -7.97 -51.08
N ILE A 7 11.43 -8.81 -50.99
CA ILE A 7 11.47 -9.95 -50.06
C ILE A 7 12.05 -9.57 -48.69
N ILE A 8 12.84 -8.48 -48.60
CA ILE A 8 13.47 -8.09 -47.33
C ILE A 8 12.48 -7.34 -46.42
N ILE A 9 11.55 -6.59 -47.00
CA ILE A 9 10.56 -5.80 -46.23
C ILE A 9 9.48 -6.70 -45.62
N SER A 10 9.13 -7.82 -46.28
CA SER A 10 8.14 -8.77 -45.76
C SER A 10 8.69 -9.66 -44.63
N VAL A 11 10.00 -9.89 -44.56
CA VAL A 11 10.62 -10.66 -43.48
C VAL A 11 10.87 -9.82 -42.22
N LEU A 12 11.08 -8.50 -42.36
CA LEU A 12 11.28 -7.60 -41.21
C LEU A 12 10.02 -7.40 -40.35
N PHE A 13 8.83 -7.72 -40.87
CA PHE A 13 7.57 -7.59 -40.11
C PHE A 13 7.23 -8.80 -39.24
N VAL A 14 7.96 -9.91 -39.34
CA VAL A 14 7.60 -11.15 -38.62
C VAL A 14 8.34 -11.30 -37.28
N VAL A 15 9.38 -10.50 -36.99
CA VAL A 15 10.29 -10.76 -35.85
C VAL A 15 10.26 -9.76 -34.69
N SER A 16 9.50 -8.66 -34.75
CA SER A 16 9.63 -7.64 -33.69
C SER A 16 8.32 -7.21 -33.02
N VAL A 17 7.30 -8.09 -33.06
CA VAL A 17 6.13 -8.02 -32.16
C VAL A 17 6.22 -9.08 -31.06
N PHE A 18 7.43 -9.50 -30.69
CA PHE A 18 7.66 -10.02 -29.35
C PHE A 18 7.86 -8.83 -28.43
N GLY A 19 6.77 -8.08 -28.25
CA GLY A 19 6.58 -7.37 -27.01
C GLY A 19 6.69 -8.42 -25.93
N VAL A 20 7.79 -8.38 -25.18
CA VAL A 20 7.88 -9.05 -23.90
C VAL A 20 6.78 -8.43 -23.04
N ALA A 21 5.57 -8.96 -23.16
CA ALA A 21 4.69 -9.01 -22.02
C ALA A 21 5.47 -9.82 -21.01
N SER A 22 6.25 -9.14 -20.18
CA SER A 22 6.66 -9.67 -18.90
C SER A 22 5.34 -10.06 -18.25
N THR A 23 5.00 -11.34 -18.34
CA THR A 23 4.11 -12.00 -17.41
C THR A 23 4.87 -11.92 -16.09
N MET A 24 4.85 -10.75 -15.47
CA MET A 24 5.12 -10.64 -14.06
C MET A 24 4.06 -11.55 -13.48
N ALA A 25 4.48 -12.73 -13.02
CA ALA A 25 3.65 -13.56 -12.17
C ALA A 25 3.43 -12.69 -10.92
N GLN A 26 2.42 -11.83 -11.00
CA GLN A 26 1.99 -11.00 -9.90
C GLN A 26 1.66 -11.99 -8.81
N ILE A 27 2.42 -11.96 -7.72
CA ILE A 27 2.13 -12.79 -6.56
C ILE A 27 0.67 -12.48 -6.22
N PRO A 28 -0.22 -13.48 -6.22
CA PRO A 28 -1.64 -13.21 -6.04
C PRO A 28 -1.81 -12.60 -4.65
N CYS A 29 -2.58 -11.50 -4.58
CA CYS A 29 -2.99 -10.88 -3.34
C CYS A 29 -3.44 -11.98 -2.35
N PRO A 30 -2.95 -11.98 -1.11
CA PRO A 30 -3.06 -13.13 -0.19
C PRO A 30 -4.44 -13.25 0.47
N CYS A 31 -5.51 -13.29 -0.34
CA CYS A 31 -6.91 -13.30 0.10
C CYS A 31 -7.29 -14.52 0.93
N ASP A 32 -6.61 -15.66 0.74
CA ASP A 32 -6.86 -16.89 1.47
C ASP A 32 -6.15 -16.94 2.84
N THR A 33 -5.42 -15.89 3.20
CA THR A 33 -4.67 -15.80 4.46
C THR A 33 -5.01 -14.50 5.20
N GLU A 34 -4.67 -14.43 6.48
CA GLU A 34 -4.86 -13.21 7.26
C GLU A 34 -3.89 -12.12 6.79
N TYR A 35 -4.37 -11.21 5.94
CA TYR A 35 -3.55 -10.17 5.33
C TYR A 35 -3.83 -8.76 5.86
N TYR A 36 -4.92 -8.60 6.62
CA TYR A 36 -5.29 -7.38 7.30
C TYR A 36 -5.85 -7.68 8.71
N LYS A 37 -5.79 -6.68 9.59
CA LYS A 37 -6.35 -6.72 10.95
C LYS A 37 -6.96 -5.38 11.31
N ILE A 38 -8.16 -5.39 11.87
CA ILE A 38 -8.77 -4.21 12.47
C ILE A 38 -8.94 -4.49 13.96
N SER A 39 -8.38 -3.66 14.83
CA SER A 39 -8.41 -3.93 16.27
C SER A 39 -9.81 -3.83 16.87
N ARG A 40 -10.66 -2.96 16.30
CA ARG A 40 -12.03 -2.65 16.75
C ARG A 40 -12.84 -2.18 15.53
N ASP A 41 -14.03 -2.73 15.37
CA ASP A 41 -15.03 -2.35 14.36
C ASP A 41 -15.97 -1.23 14.86
N SER A 42 -15.96 -0.94 16.17
CA SER A 42 -16.62 0.24 16.72
C SER A 42 -15.84 0.95 17.83
N VAL A 43 -15.85 2.29 17.76
CA VAL A 43 -15.14 3.18 18.68
C VAL A 43 -15.93 4.48 18.93
N HIS A 44 -15.84 5.01 20.15
CA HIS A 44 -16.41 6.31 20.47
C HIS A 44 -15.48 7.44 20.02
N VAL A 45 -16.04 8.63 19.79
CA VAL A 45 -15.25 9.84 19.54
C VAL A 45 -14.23 10.05 20.67
N GLY A 46 -12.97 10.25 20.29
CA GLY A 46 -11.82 10.35 21.19
C GLY A 46 -11.07 9.04 21.41
N GLU A 47 -11.67 7.89 21.16
CA GLU A 47 -10.99 6.59 21.22
C GLU A 47 -10.09 6.35 20.00
N THR A 48 -9.16 5.41 20.15
CA THR A 48 -8.25 4.98 19.09
C THR A 48 -8.47 3.54 18.68
N PHE A 49 -8.20 3.24 17.43
CA PHE A 49 -8.13 1.88 16.88
C PHE A 49 -6.99 1.79 15.87
N THR A 50 -6.67 0.56 15.45
CA THR A 50 -5.62 0.31 14.47
C THR A 50 -6.13 -0.51 13.30
N ILE A 51 -5.61 -0.21 12.12
CA ILE A 51 -5.70 -1.06 10.94
C ILE A 51 -4.28 -1.52 10.62
N SER A 52 -4.08 -2.82 10.48
CA SER A 52 -2.80 -3.41 10.08
C SER A 52 -2.95 -4.12 8.75
N LEU A 53 -1.95 -3.99 7.88
CA LEU A 53 -1.82 -4.73 6.63
C LEU A 53 -0.48 -5.45 6.63
N THR A 54 -0.45 -6.63 6.03
CA THR A 54 0.84 -7.28 5.72
C THR A 54 1.58 -6.49 4.64
N LYS A 55 2.92 -6.55 4.65
CA LYS A 55 3.75 -5.95 3.59
C LYS A 55 3.38 -6.50 2.22
N ILE A 56 3.13 -7.81 2.13
CA ILE A 56 2.71 -8.47 0.88
C ILE A 56 1.39 -7.85 0.40
N ALA A 57 0.40 -7.69 1.28
CA ALA A 57 -0.87 -7.07 0.89
C ALA A 57 -0.69 -5.62 0.41
N LEU A 58 0.15 -4.84 1.08
CA LEU A 58 0.42 -3.46 0.67
C LEU A 58 1.05 -3.37 -0.73
N LEU A 59 1.96 -4.28 -1.07
CA LEU A 59 2.68 -4.27 -2.35
C LEU A 59 1.92 -4.96 -3.48
N ASP A 60 1.22 -6.05 -3.18
CA ASP A 60 0.66 -6.96 -4.19
C ASP A 60 -0.88 -6.85 -4.32
N CYS A 61 -1.56 -6.09 -3.44
CA CYS A 61 -3.00 -5.80 -3.54
C CYS A 61 -3.26 -4.32 -3.89
N PRO A 62 -3.25 -3.93 -5.18
CA PRO A 62 -3.38 -2.52 -5.59
C PRO A 62 -4.75 -1.89 -5.28
N ASN A 63 -5.73 -2.68 -4.84
CA ASN A 63 -7.10 -2.25 -4.62
C ASN A 63 -7.46 -2.06 -3.15
N ILE A 64 -6.48 -2.15 -2.23
CA ILE A 64 -6.70 -1.78 -0.84
C ILE A 64 -6.86 -0.27 -0.75
N LYS A 65 -7.99 0.16 -0.18
CA LYS A 65 -8.33 1.57 -0.03
C LYS A 65 -8.87 1.85 1.37
N ILE A 66 -8.52 3.01 1.89
CA ILE A 66 -9.07 3.57 3.13
C ILE A 66 -9.89 4.78 2.74
N GLN A 67 -11.17 4.78 3.08
CA GLN A 67 -12.13 5.80 2.69
C GLN A 67 -12.11 6.12 1.18
N GLY A 68 -11.96 5.08 0.36
CA GLY A 68 -11.90 5.19 -1.10
C GLY A 68 -10.57 5.69 -1.70
N LYS A 69 -9.57 6.01 -0.87
CA LYS A 69 -8.22 6.41 -1.29
C LYS A 69 -7.25 5.23 -1.21
N SER A 70 -6.36 5.07 -2.19
CA SER A 70 -5.25 4.11 -2.09
C SER A 70 -4.30 4.52 -0.97
N ILE A 71 -3.45 3.59 -0.52
CA ILE A 71 -2.43 3.92 0.49
C ILE A 71 -1.43 4.96 -0.04
N GLU A 72 -1.07 4.89 -1.32
CA GLU A 72 -0.21 5.90 -1.96
C GLU A 72 -0.84 7.30 -1.96
N GLU A 73 -2.14 7.40 -2.24
CA GLU A 73 -2.88 8.67 -2.16
C GLU A 73 -2.92 9.20 -0.72
N VAL A 74 -3.11 8.31 0.25
CA VAL A 74 -3.09 8.66 1.68
C VAL A 74 -1.71 9.17 2.09
N ASP A 75 -0.63 8.48 1.73
CA ASP A 75 0.75 8.90 2.04
C ASP A 75 1.08 10.26 1.40
N ALA A 76 0.71 10.46 0.13
CA ALA A 76 0.89 11.74 -0.55
C ALA A 76 0.14 12.89 0.14
N GLU A 77 -1.08 12.66 0.60
CA GLU A 77 -1.87 13.66 1.33
C GLU A 77 -1.34 13.92 2.74
N ILE A 78 -0.81 12.90 3.45
CA ILE A 78 -0.13 13.10 4.73
C ILE A 78 1.07 14.04 4.54
N ILE A 79 1.90 13.78 3.51
CA ILE A 79 3.07 14.62 3.20
C ILE A 79 2.64 16.05 2.86
N ALA A 80 1.64 16.21 1.99
CA ALA A 80 1.13 17.51 1.59
C ALA A 80 0.54 18.32 2.76
N ASN A 81 0.02 17.65 3.79
CA ASN A 81 -0.50 18.26 5.01
C ASN A 81 0.57 18.49 6.11
N GLY A 82 1.84 18.18 5.84
CA GLY A 82 2.94 18.37 6.79
C GLY A 82 3.10 17.26 7.83
N GLY A 83 2.52 16.08 7.57
CA GLY A 83 2.62 14.90 8.42
C GLY A 83 1.35 14.59 9.21
N PHE A 84 1.53 13.86 10.31
CA PHE A 84 0.43 13.52 11.21
C PHE A 84 0.10 14.67 12.19
N PRO A 85 -1.16 14.81 12.63
CA PRO A 85 -2.32 13.99 12.27
C PRO A 85 -2.90 14.35 10.89
N TYR A 86 -3.43 13.35 10.18
CA TYR A 86 -4.08 13.51 8.89
C TYR A 86 -5.56 13.07 8.94
N ARG A 87 -6.48 13.96 8.58
CA ARG A 87 -7.93 13.72 8.60
C ARG A 87 -8.36 12.90 7.38
N ILE A 88 -9.00 11.76 7.62
CA ILE A 88 -9.64 10.94 6.58
C ILE A 88 -11.04 10.52 7.02
N GLY A 89 -12.07 11.15 6.42
CA GLY A 89 -13.46 10.92 6.83
C GLY A 89 -13.69 11.26 8.31
N PRO A 90 -14.24 10.33 9.13
CA PRO A 90 -14.57 10.57 10.54
C PRO A 90 -13.40 10.41 11.52
N VAL A 91 -12.19 10.11 11.03
CA VAL A 91 -11.02 9.79 11.87
C VAL A 91 -9.81 10.64 11.50
N ASP A 92 -8.91 10.84 12.48
CA ASP A 92 -7.55 11.30 12.24
C ASP A 92 -6.60 10.10 12.26
N MET A 93 -5.82 9.91 11.22
CA MET A 93 -4.65 9.04 11.25
C MET A 93 -3.55 9.77 12.05
N ILE A 94 -3.10 9.16 13.14
CA ILE A 94 -2.20 9.80 14.12
C ILE A 94 -0.81 9.17 14.18
N GLY A 95 -0.58 8.10 13.41
CA GLY A 95 0.73 7.48 13.32
C GLY A 95 0.71 6.16 12.58
N VAL A 96 1.90 5.70 12.23
CA VAL A 96 2.14 4.40 11.61
C VAL A 96 3.32 3.71 12.30
N LYS A 97 3.23 2.40 12.44
CA LYS A 97 4.27 1.54 13.01
C LYS A 97 4.53 0.36 12.08
N TYR A 98 5.76 -0.12 12.09
CA TYR A 98 6.21 -1.25 11.27
C TYR A 98 6.76 -2.33 12.19
N TYR A 99 6.29 -3.56 12.00
CA TYR A 99 6.61 -4.70 12.84
C TYR A 99 7.21 -5.84 12.02
N ASP A 100 8.09 -6.62 12.63
CA ASP A 100 8.57 -7.88 12.05
C ASP A 100 7.55 -9.02 12.21
N SER A 101 7.91 -10.21 11.73
CA SER A 101 7.07 -11.41 11.80
C SER A 101 6.84 -11.94 13.21
N GLU A 102 7.69 -11.56 14.18
CA GLU A 102 7.54 -11.90 15.60
C GLU A 102 6.69 -10.86 16.36
N GLY A 103 6.32 -9.76 15.70
CA GLY A 103 5.57 -8.64 16.29
C GLY A 103 6.45 -7.62 17.03
N ASN A 104 7.77 -7.66 16.85
CA ASN A 104 8.66 -6.64 17.40
C ASN A 104 8.59 -5.35 16.57
N LEU A 105 8.61 -4.21 17.26
CA LEU A 105 8.61 -2.90 16.61
C LEU A 105 9.95 -2.65 15.90
N ILE A 106 9.91 -2.44 14.59
CA ILE A 106 11.06 -2.01 13.77
C ILE A 106 11.16 -0.48 13.78
N TYR A 107 10.04 0.21 13.52
CA TYR A 107 10.02 1.67 13.39
C TYR A 107 8.63 2.26 13.69
N SER A 108 8.60 3.52 14.12
CA SER A 108 7.38 4.30 14.38
C SER A 108 7.52 5.69 13.77
N GLY A 109 6.58 6.06 12.89
CA GLY A 109 6.60 7.31 12.11
C GLY A 109 6.45 7.02 10.61
N LEU A 110 6.06 7.99 9.80
CA LEU A 110 5.92 7.78 8.35
C LEU A 110 7.28 7.54 7.71
N VAL A 111 7.40 6.49 6.89
CA VAL A 111 8.58 6.17 6.07
C VAL A 111 8.13 6.01 4.63
N LEU A 112 8.82 6.68 3.71
CA LEU A 112 8.50 6.60 2.29
C LEU A 112 9.28 5.49 1.60
N GLY A 113 8.69 4.91 0.56
CA GLY A 113 9.34 3.92 -0.31
C GLY A 113 10.52 4.52 -1.08
N ASP A 114 10.37 5.75 -1.57
CA ASP A 114 11.41 6.54 -2.24
C ASP A 114 11.81 7.75 -1.39
N CYS A 115 13.12 8.05 -1.33
CA CYS A 115 13.64 9.17 -0.55
C CYS A 115 13.18 10.53 -1.12
N GLY A 116 12.55 11.36 -0.29
CA GLY A 116 12.12 12.71 -0.67
C GLY A 116 11.10 13.36 0.27
N GLN A 117 10.87 14.67 0.09
CA GLN A 117 9.76 15.43 0.72
C GLN A 117 9.77 15.58 2.24
N GLY A 118 10.93 15.52 2.89
CA GLY A 118 11.07 15.81 4.32
C GLY A 118 10.71 14.66 5.26
N PHE A 119 10.47 13.46 4.70
CA PHE A 119 10.27 12.22 5.45
C PHE A 119 11.42 11.25 5.18
N PRO A 120 11.81 10.42 6.17
CA PRO A 120 12.88 9.45 6.00
C PRO A 120 12.45 8.35 5.03
N CYS A 121 13.41 7.84 4.26
CA CYS A 121 13.27 6.57 3.56
C CYS A 121 13.94 5.43 4.33
N TRP A 122 13.60 4.18 4.00
CA TRP A 122 14.12 3.00 4.70
C TRP A 122 15.65 2.93 4.75
N SER A 123 16.34 3.39 3.71
CA SER A 123 17.81 3.40 3.65
C SER A 123 18.48 4.41 4.60
N GLU A 124 17.74 5.42 5.07
CA GLU A 124 18.22 6.45 5.99
C GLU A 124 18.01 6.07 7.46
N LEU A 125 17.21 5.03 7.72
CA LEU A 125 16.91 4.59 9.08
C LEU A 125 18.03 3.68 9.61
N TYR A 126 18.84 4.21 10.53
CA TYR A 126 19.92 3.47 11.21
C TYR A 126 19.77 3.52 12.75
N PRO A 127 20.18 2.45 13.48
CA PRO A 127 20.44 1.08 13.04
C PRO A 127 19.23 0.15 13.28
N GLY A 128 18.95 -0.76 12.35
CA GLY A 128 18.02 -1.88 12.54
C GLY A 128 16.71 -1.82 11.74
N ALA A 129 16.41 -0.69 11.11
CA ALA A 129 15.30 -0.57 10.18
C ALA A 129 15.67 -1.18 8.83
N ASP A 130 14.97 -2.24 8.46
CA ASP A 130 15.16 -2.97 7.22
C ASP A 130 13.77 -3.30 6.67
N TRP A 131 13.43 -2.73 5.51
CA TRP A 131 12.16 -2.98 4.84
C TRP A 131 11.91 -4.48 4.59
N ASN A 132 12.97 -5.25 4.40
CA ASN A 132 12.84 -6.69 4.18
C ASN A 132 12.35 -7.43 5.42
N LYS A 133 12.59 -6.89 6.62
CA LYS A 133 12.11 -7.45 7.89
C LYS A 133 10.68 -7.07 8.23
N VAL A 134 10.12 -6.04 7.59
CA VAL A 134 8.74 -5.62 7.84
C VAL A 134 7.79 -6.70 7.37
N GLU A 135 6.95 -7.17 8.27
CA GLU A 135 5.84 -8.08 7.99
C GLU A 135 4.51 -7.34 8.06
N TRP A 136 4.32 -6.50 9.10
CA TRP A 136 3.09 -5.75 9.32
C TRP A 136 3.33 -4.25 9.35
N ILE A 137 2.44 -3.52 8.67
CA ILE A 137 2.32 -2.06 8.74
C ILE A 137 1.01 -1.74 9.45
N THR A 138 1.07 -0.99 10.54
CA THR A 138 -0.07 -0.69 11.41
C THR A 138 -0.27 0.81 11.52
N TRP A 139 -1.39 1.30 10.99
CA TRP A 139 -1.83 2.68 11.16
C TRP A 139 -2.71 2.80 12.39
N THR A 140 -2.48 3.85 13.17
CA THR A 140 -3.30 4.20 14.33
C THR A 140 -4.21 5.37 13.98
N PHE A 141 -5.48 5.21 14.29
CA PHE A 141 -6.53 6.19 14.04
C PHE A 141 -7.14 6.65 15.35
N ARG A 142 -7.62 7.90 15.37
CA ARG A 142 -8.43 8.48 16.43
C ARG A 142 -9.78 8.87 15.85
N ALA A 143 -10.86 8.39 16.46
CA ALA A 143 -12.21 8.84 16.10
C ALA A 143 -12.41 10.30 16.52
N VAL A 144 -12.91 11.14 15.61
CA VAL A 144 -13.01 12.59 15.83
C VAL A 144 -14.38 13.16 15.54
N THR A 145 -15.16 12.51 14.66
CA THR A 145 -16.57 12.81 14.46
C THR A 145 -17.34 11.50 14.28
N PRO A 146 -18.64 11.43 14.65
CA PRO A 146 -19.45 10.28 14.33
C PRO A 146 -19.48 10.01 12.82
N GLY A 147 -19.39 8.75 12.41
CA GLY A 147 -19.43 8.35 11.01
C GLY A 147 -18.93 6.94 10.80
N THR A 148 -18.65 6.58 9.56
CA THR A 148 -18.07 5.28 9.21
C THR A 148 -16.79 5.49 8.42
N LEU A 149 -15.73 4.78 8.81
CA LEU A 149 -14.54 4.61 8.00
C LEU A 149 -14.65 3.30 7.23
N ASP A 150 -14.60 3.38 5.90
CA ASP A 150 -14.61 2.20 5.04
C ASP A 150 -13.17 1.76 4.70
N VAL A 151 -12.88 0.46 4.82
CA VAL A 151 -11.65 -0.17 4.35
C VAL A 151 -12.04 -1.21 3.32
N THR A 152 -11.57 -1.08 2.08
CA THR A 152 -12.00 -1.97 1.00
C THR A 152 -10.81 -2.61 0.31
N ASN A 153 -10.93 -3.88 -0.05
CA ASN A 153 -10.06 -4.56 -1.01
C ASN A 153 -10.93 -5.17 -2.12
N ASN A 154 -11.38 -4.32 -3.06
CA ASN A 154 -12.44 -4.70 -3.99
C ASN A 154 -12.03 -5.75 -5.03
N VAL A 155 -10.73 -5.95 -5.30
CA VAL A 155 -10.23 -7.00 -6.20
C VAL A 155 -8.81 -7.38 -5.77
N PRO A 156 -8.44 -8.66 -5.65
CA PRO A 156 -9.26 -9.85 -5.88
C PRO A 156 -10.04 -10.33 -4.64
N CYS A 157 -9.82 -9.76 -3.45
CA CYS A 157 -10.40 -10.31 -2.22
C CYS A 157 -11.87 -9.96 -2.00
N LEU A 158 -12.38 -8.88 -2.62
CA LEU A 158 -13.75 -8.38 -2.48
C LEU A 158 -14.15 -8.01 -1.04
N ASP A 159 -13.17 -7.72 -0.17
CA ASP A 159 -13.41 -7.40 1.23
C ASP A 159 -13.88 -5.94 1.39
N VAL A 160 -14.87 -5.75 2.27
CA VAL A 160 -15.39 -4.44 2.65
C VAL A 160 -15.60 -4.44 4.15
N GLU A 161 -14.72 -3.74 4.85
CA GLU A 161 -14.73 -3.60 6.30
C GLU A 161 -15.12 -2.19 6.71
N LYS A 162 -15.78 -2.07 7.87
CA LYS A 162 -16.32 -0.81 8.36
C LYS A 162 -15.96 -0.62 9.83
N VAL A 163 -15.50 0.58 10.15
CA VAL A 163 -15.32 1.03 11.54
C VAL A 163 -16.30 2.15 11.84
N THR A 164 -17.11 2.00 12.90
CA THR A 164 -18.19 2.94 13.27
C THR A 164 -17.97 3.61 14.63
#